data_AF-A0A655EEL9-F1
#
_entry.id   AF-A0A655EEL9-F1
#
_cell.length_a   1.000
_cell.length_b   1.000
_cell.length_c   1.000
_cell.angle_alpha   90.00
_cell.angle_beta   90.00
_cell.angle_gamma   90.00
#
_symmetry.space_group_name_H-M   'P 1'
#
loop_
_entity.id
_entity.type
_entity.pdbx_description
1 polymer ?
#
loop_
_entity_poly.entity_id
_entity_poly.type
_entity_poly.pdbx_seq_one_letter_code
_entity_poly.pdbx_strand_id
1 'polypeptide(L)'
;MNKPKDILSPDAPFIEKGRDVVNRADSIVGNTGQQCSAQEINRSEFTNYTCERDTTVEEYCTRTSTITGDWRETSEVRTYTLTAFSFSRSGKQIVFSVTVPEAGTISSASLNVTTQNYLWNSRAGFMNTTFNMTWSSTITLGGATGMMLSKGQILSGTSCSGNGSCTGSVDDRIFNELTSGRTRLTLTLVMQVKDREWIPRVAWVESCPFNKADGVLKGTECSEPGGTKTGVMEGKPWSLTEACWAYRDKYVTQSADNGTCQAYVDNPACTLAARQCAFYSGEGTCLHEYATYSCESKTAGKVMICGGDVFCLDGECDKAQSGKSNDFGEAVSQLAALAAAGKDVAALNGIDVRAFTGQAKFCKKAAAGYSNCCKDSGWGQDIGLAKCSSDEKALAKAKTNKLTVSVGEFCSKKVLGVCLEKKRSYCQFDSKLAQIIQQQGRNGQLHISFGSSKHPDCRGITVDELQQIKFDQLDFTNFYEDLMNNQKIPDSGALTEKVKEQIADQLKQAGK
;
A
#
# COMPACT_ATOMS: atom_id res chain seq x y z
N MET A 1 -14.61 -2.93 -9.53
CA MET A 1 -14.60 -2.95 -11.01
C MET A 1 -15.28 -1.68 -11.51
N ASN A 2 -14.53 -0.61 -11.72
CA ASN A 2 -15.01 0.58 -12.43
C ASN A 2 -13.95 0.85 -13.52
N LYS A 3 -14.14 0.24 -14.70
CA LYS A 3 -13.42 0.66 -15.90
C LYS A 3 -13.87 2.10 -16.20
N PRO A 4 -12.97 3.08 -16.37
CA PRO A 4 -13.36 4.32 -17.04
C PRO A 4 -13.89 3.93 -18.42
N LYS A 5 -15.00 4.56 -18.85
CA LYS A 5 -15.50 4.37 -20.22
C LYS A 5 -14.39 4.76 -21.19
N ASP A 6 -14.13 3.92 -22.19
CA ASP A 6 -13.23 4.26 -23.29
C ASP A 6 -13.86 5.43 -24.05
N ILE A 7 -13.32 6.64 -23.83
CA ILE A 7 -13.77 7.84 -24.52
C ILE A 7 -12.97 7.89 -25.83
N LEU A 8 -13.62 7.51 -26.93
CA LEU A 8 -13.17 7.90 -28.27
C LEU A 8 -13.01 9.42 -28.27
N SER A 9 -11.82 9.92 -28.59
CA SER A 9 -11.56 11.36 -28.61
C SER A 9 -12.57 12.02 -29.56
N PRO A 10 -13.36 13.03 -29.11
CA PRO A 10 -14.30 13.75 -29.98
C PRO A 10 -13.60 14.45 -31.15
N ASP A 11 -12.31 14.73 -30.98
CA ASP A 11 -11.43 15.35 -31.97
C ASP A 11 -10.73 14.29 -32.85
N ALA A 12 -11.11 13.01 -32.72
CA ALA A 12 -10.53 11.97 -33.54
C ALA A 12 -10.86 12.24 -35.02
N PRO A 13 -9.87 12.22 -35.92
CA PRO A 13 -10.06 12.75 -37.26
C PRO A 13 -11.08 11.99 -38.13
N PHE A 14 -11.33 10.71 -37.85
CA PHE A 14 -12.40 9.94 -38.50
C PHE A 14 -13.82 10.44 -38.11
N ILE A 15 -14.01 11.03 -36.93
CA ILE A 15 -15.31 11.60 -36.50
C ILE A 15 -15.62 12.88 -37.29
N GLU A 16 -14.59 13.70 -37.54
CA GLU A 16 -14.69 14.88 -38.40
C GLU A 16 -15.06 14.50 -39.84
N LYS A 17 -14.41 13.46 -40.40
CA LYS A 17 -14.73 12.94 -41.74
C LYS A 17 -16.12 12.30 -41.83
N GLY A 18 -16.56 11.58 -40.80
CA GLY A 18 -17.92 11.05 -40.75
C GLY A 18 -18.96 12.16 -40.90
N ARG A 19 -18.71 13.33 -40.29
CA ARG A 19 -19.54 14.53 -40.48
C ARG A 19 -19.37 15.13 -41.88
N ASP A 20 -18.15 15.21 -42.40
CA ASP A 20 -17.88 15.81 -43.72
C ASP A 20 -18.44 14.98 -44.90
N VAL A 21 -18.42 13.65 -44.81
CA VAL A 21 -19.01 12.74 -45.80
C VAL A 21 -20.54 12.82 -45.75
N VAL A 22 -21.14 12.92 -44.56
CA VAL A 22 -22.59 13.17 -44.41
C VAL A 22 -22.97 14.51 -45.04
N ASN A 23 -22.16 15.56 -44.84
CA ASN A 23 -22.40 16.89 -45.42
C ASN A 23 -22.21 16.94 -46.94
N ARG A 24 -21.47 16.00 -47.54
CA ARG A 24 -21.19 15.93 -48.99
C ARG A 24 -21.97 14.83 -49.72
N ALA A 25 -22.88 14.13 -49.03
CA ALA A 25 -23.60 12.99 -49.61
C ALA A 25 -24.37 13.35 -50.90
N ASP A 26 -24.90 14.57 -51.01
CA ASP A 26 -25.67 15.03 -52.17
C ASP A 26 -24.83 15.17 -53.47
N SER A 27 -23.51 15.36 -53.38
CA SER A 27 -22.64 15.50 -54.57
C SER A 27 -22.07 14.17 -55.08
N ILE A 28 -22.09 13.13 -54.23
CA ILE A 28 -21.51 11.80 -54.54
C ILE A 28 -22.50 10.94 -55.36
N VAL A 29 -23.81 11.15 -55.19
CA VAL A 29 -24.86 10.30 -55.82
C VAL A 29 -25.38 10.89 -57.15
N GLY A 30 -25.01 12.13 -57.51
CA GLY A 30 -25.72 12.92 -58.53
C GLY A 30 -25.05 13.18 -59.87
N ASN A 31 -23.86 12.65 -60.20
CA ASN A 31 -23.10 13.11 -61.38
C ASN A 31 -22.80 11.99 -62.41
N THR A 32 -23.75 11.73 -63.30
CA THR A 32 -23.60 10.88 -64.50
C THR A 32 -23.32 11.74 -65.74
N GLY A 33 -22.18 12.43 -65.76
CA GLY A 33 -21.75 13.26 -66.89
C GLY A 33 -20.27 13.07 -67.23
N GLN A 34 -19.94 13.21 -68.52
CA GLN A 34 -18.60 13.04 -69.11
C GLN A 34 -17.60 14.17 -68.73
N GLN A 35 -17.78 14.81 -67.58
CA GLN A 35 -16.94 15.91 -67.11
C GLN A 35 -15.94 15.41 -66.08
N CYS A 36 -14.66 15.61 -66.36
CA CYS A 36 -13.58 15.38 -65.42
C CYS A 36 -13.69 16.36 -64.24
N SER A 37 -13.76 15.85 -63.01
CA SER A 37 -13.71 16.70 -61.81
C SER A 37 -12.45 16.40 -61.00
N ALA A 38 -11.73 17.44 -60.62
CA ALA A 38 -10.64 17.32 -59.66
C ALA A 38 -11.25 17.12 -58.26
N GLN A 39 -10.89 16.02 -57.61
CA GLN A 39 -11.31 15.69 -56.26
C GLN A 39 -10.09 15.43 -55.38
N GLU A 40 -10.22 15.81 -54.12
CA GLU A 40 -9.24 15.51 -53.10
C GLU A 40 -9.63 14.19 -52.45
N ILE A 41 -8.86 13.13 -52.71
CA ILE A 41 -9.06 11.86 -52.04
C ILE A 41 -8.25 11.82 -50.76
N ASN A 42 -8.89 11.39 -49.70
CA ASN A 42 -8.29 11.31 -48.37
C ASN A 42 -8.38 9.86 -47.89
N ARG A 43 -7.24 9.17 -47.81
CA ARG A 43 -7.15 7.83 -47.25
C ARG A 43 -6.69 7.91 -45.80
N SER A 44 -7.36 7.17 -44.93
CA SER A 44 -6.95 6.96 -43.55
C SER A 44 -6.37 5.55 -43.44
N GLU A 45 -5.14 5.45 -42.97
CA GLU A 45 -4.50 4.17 -42.66
C GLU A 45 -4.27 4.07 -41.16
N PHE A 46 -4.46 2.89 -40.61
CA PHE A 46 -4.28 2.65 -39.18
C PHE A 46 -3.06 1.78 -38.99
N THR A 47 -2.09 2.29 -38.26
CA THR A 47 -0.87 1.55 -37.89
C THR A 47 -0.88 1.31 -36.38
N ASN A 48 -0.60 0.08 -35.98
CA ASN A 48 -0.53 -0.30 -34.57
C ASN A 48 0.90 -0.16 -34.06
N TYR A 49 1.06 0.57 -32.96
CA TYR A 49 2.33 0.76 -32.28
C TYR A 49 2.26 0.18 -30.88
N THR A 50 3.21 -0.69 -30.54
CA THR A 50 3.30 -1.25 -29.18
C THR A 50 4.41 -0.55 -28.41
N CYS A 51 4.11 -0.17 -27.17
CA CYS A 51 5.00 0.54 -26.27
C CYS A 51 4.88 0.02 -24.84
N GLU A 52 5.86 0.37 -24.00
CA GLU A 52 5.98 -0.04 -22.60
C GLU A 52 5.64 1.12 -21.65
N ARG A 53 4.82 0.85 -20.63
CA ARG A 53 4.44 1.83 -19.58
C ARG A 53 4.20 1.20 -18.20
N ASP A 54 4.43 1.98 -17.14
CA ASP A 54 4.15 1.58 -15.75
C ASP A 54 2.70 1.90 -15.37
N THR A 55 2.09 0.99 -14.62
CA THR A 55 0.72 1.13 -14.09
C THR A 55 0.74 1.74 -12.69
N THR A 56 -0.41 2.27 -12.25
CA THR A 56 -0.58 2.65 -10.85
C THR A 56 -0.80 1.41 -9.99
N VAL A 57 -0.07 1.31 -8.87
CA VAL A 57 -0.20 0.23 -7.88
C VAL A 57 -0.72 0.81 -6.58
N GLU A 58 -1.84 0.27 -6.12
CA GLU A 58 -2.51 0.66 -4.89
C GLU A 58 -2.44 -0.49 -3.89
N GLU A 59 -1.95 -0.21 -2.69
CA GLU A 59 -1.83 -1.18 -1.60
C GLU A 59 -2.50 -0.62 -0.34
N TYR A 60 -2.88 -1.51 0.58
CA TYR A 60 -3.67 -1.14 1.74
C TYR A 60 -3.01 -1.57 3.03
N CYS A 61 -2.92 -0.66 3.99
CA CYS A 61 -2.62 -0.98 5.38
C CYS A 61 -3.93 -1.08 6.16
N THR A 62 -3.99 -1.99 7.13
CA THR A 62 -5.08 -2.07 8.10
C THR A 62 -4.59 -1.59 9.45
N ARG A 63 -5.35 -0.71 10.10
CA ARG A 63 -5.15 -0.32 11.50
C ARG A 63 -6.33 -0.82 12.30
N THR A 64 -6.11 -1.81 13.15
CA THR A 64 -7.14 -2.37 14.04
C THR A 64 -6.87 -1.91 15.46
N SER A 65 -7.92 -1.49 16.15
CA SER A 65 -7.81 -1.12 17.55
C SER A 65 -8.09 -2.30 18.47
N THR A 66 -7.49 -2.24 19.65
CA THR A 66 -7.75 -3.14 20.77
C THR A 66 -7.96 -2.31 22.02
N ILE A 67 -8.87 -2.72 22.88
CA ILE A 67 -9.09 -2.06 24.17
C ILE A 67 -8.12 -2.69 25.17
N THR A 68 -7.24 -1.88 25.72
CA THR A 68 -6.33 -2.22 26.81
C THR A 68 -6.50 -1.18 27.92
N GLY A 69 -5.72 -1.23 28.99
CA GLY A 69 -5.86 -0.26 30.08
C GLY A 69 -4.87 -0.50 31.21
N ASP A 70 -4.79 0.49 32.09
CA ASP A 70 -3.91 0.48 33.27
C ASP A 70 -4.72 0.59 34.55
N TRP A 71 -4.15 0.12 35.65
CA TRP A 71 -4.76 0.26 36.97
C TRP A 71 -4.36 1.59 37.60
N ARG A 72 -5.35 2.32 38.09
CA ARG A 72 -5.16 3.46 38.98
C ARG A 72 -5.58 3.05 40.38
N GLU A 73 -4.64 3.10 41.32
CA GLU A 73 -4.94 2.92 42.74
C GLU A 73 -5.88 4.04 43.21
N THR A 74 -6.93 3.65 43.91
CA THR A 74 -7.94 4.54 44.49
C THR A 74 -8.19 4.14 45.95
N SER A 75 -9.03 4.90 46.64
CA SER A 75 -9.54 4.50 47.95
C SER A 75 -11.05 4.65 47.97
N GLU A 76 -11.73 3.74 48.66
CA GLU A 76 -13.17 3.77 48.82
C GLU A 76 -13.52 3.83 50.31
N VAL A 77 -14.58 4.57 50.65
CA VAL A 77 -15.12 4.59 52.01
C VAL A 77 -16.11 3.45 52.16
N ARG A 78 -15.83 2.49 53.05
CA ARG A 78 -16.74 1.39 53.36
C ARG A 78 -17.12 1.38 54.83
N THR A 79 -18.39 1.04 55.08
CA THR A 79 -18.93 0.88 56.43
C THR A 79 -19.08 -0.60 56.74
N TYR A 80 -18.47 -1.05 57.84
CA TYR A 80 -18.56 -2.41 58.34
C TYR A 80 -19.30 -2.44 59.67
N THR A 81 -20.26 -3.35 59.81
CA THR A 81 -20.98 -3.59 61.07
C THR A 81 -20.63 -4.98 61.58
N LEU A 82 -20.00 -5.03 62.76
CA LEU A 82 -19.45 -6.23 63.36
C LEU A 82 -20.20 -6.55 64.65
N THR A 83 -20.86 -7.71 64.68
CA THR A 83 -21.68 -8.16 65.82
C THR A 83 -21.12 -9.41 66.49
N ALA A 84 -20.20 -10.13 65.83
CA ALA A 84 -19.61 -11.38 66.30
C ALA A 84 -18.46 -11.11 67.29
N PHE A 85 -18.80 -10.66 68.49
CA PHE A 85 -17.83 -10.49 69.58
C PHE A 85 -17.56 -11.81 70.31
N SER A 86 -16.29 -12.06 70.60
CA SER A 86 -15.83 -13.13 71.49
C SER A 86 -15.53 -12.56 72.88
N PHE A 87 -15.97 -13.25 73.93
CA PHE A 87 -15.79 -12.83 75.32
C PHE A 87 -14.94 -13.83 76.08
N SER A 88 -13.96 -13.34 76.84
CA SER A 88 -13.07 -14.13 77.69
C SER A 88 -12.72 -13.36 78.97
N ARG A 89 -11.90 -13.97 79.83
CA ARG A 89 -11.49 -13.42 81.12
C ARG A 89 -9.97 -13.39 81.23
N SER A 90 -9.45 -12.32 81.82
CA SER A 90 -8.07 -12.23 82.30
C SER A 90 -8.13 -11.88 83.79
N GLY A 91 -8.07 -12.91 84.64
CA GLY A 91 -8.42 -12.77 86.06
C GLY A 91 -9.85 -12.21 86.23
N LYS A 92 -9.98 -11.08 86.94
CA LYS A 92 -11.26 -10.40 87.16
C LYS A 92 -11.67 -9.43 86.04
N GLN A 93 -10.83 -9.23 85.03
CA GLN A 93 -11.10 -8.34 83.92
C GLN A 93 -11.84 -9.08 82.80
N ILE A 94 -12.86 -8.44 82.24
CA ILE A 94 -13.57 -8.93 81.06
C ILE A 94 -12.75 -8.53 79.83
N VAL A 95 -12.48 -9.48 78.94
CA VAL A 95 -11.84 -9.22 77.65
C VAL A 95 -12.86 -9.51 76.55
N PHE A 96 -13.09 -8.58 75.65
CA PHE A 96 -13.91 -8.78 74.47
C PHE A 96 -13.10 -8.52 73.22
N SER A 97 -13.41 -9.25 72.15
CA SER A 97 -12.66 -9.11 70.90
C SER A 97 -13.54 -9.31 69.67
N VAL A 98 -13.13 -8.72 68.56
CA VAL A 98 -13.81 -8.81 67.27
C VAL A 98 -12.79 -8.84 66.15
N THR A 99 -13.09 -9.58 65.08
CA THR A 99 -12.17 -9.75 63.95
C THR A 99 -12.47 -8.71 62.87
N VAL A 100 -11.42 -8.07 62.36
CA VAL A 100 -11.52 -7.07 61.29
C VAL A 100 -11.77 -7.77 59.95
N PRO A 101 -12.81 -7.36 59.19
CA PRO A 101 -13.18 -8.03 57.94
C PRO A 101 -12.27 -7.67 56.75
N GLU A 102 -11.68 -6.47 56.76
CA GLU A 102 -10.91 -5.93 55.64
C GLU A 102 -9.83 -4.95 56.12
N ALA A 103 -8.72 -4.85 55.37
CA ALA A 103 -7.66 -3.91 55.70
C ALA A 103 -8.04 -2.47 55.30
N GLY A 104 -7.67 -1.48 56.10
CA GLY A 104 -7.94 -0.07 55.80
C GLY A 104 -7.67 0.86 56.97
N THR A 105 -7.86 2.16 56.74
CA THR A 105 -7.67 3.21 57.75
C THR A 105 -9.02 3.67 58.27
N ILE A 106 -9.19 3.68 59.60
CA ILE A 106 -10.46 4.09 60.22
C ILE A 106 -10.66 5.59 60.08
N SER A 107 -11.78 6.00 59.48
CA SER A 107 -12.26 7.38 59.46
C SER A 107 -13.11 7.71 60.70
N SER A 108 -13.95 6.77 61.12
CA SER A 108 -14.70 6.87 62.37
C SER A 108 -15.11 5.48 62.87
N ALA A 109 -15.33 5.36 64.17
CA ALA A 109 -15.82 4.12 64.77
C ALA A 109 -16.78 4.41 65.92
N SER A 110 -17.77 3.54 66.08
CA SER A 110 -18.70 3.59 67.21
C SER A 110 -19.03 2.19 67.71
N LEU A 111 -19.16 2.06 69.03
CA LEU A 111 -19.60 0.84 69.69
C LEU A 111 -21.01 1.06 70.24
N ASN A 112 -21.99 0.37 69.66
CA ASN A 112 -23.30 0.28 70.25
C ASN A 112 -23.33 -0.87 71.27
N VAL A 113 -23.73 -0.53 72.49
CA VAL A 113 -23.96 -1.48 73.58
C VAL A 113 -25.46 -1.53 73.80
N THR A 114 -26.06 -2.71 73.66
CA THR A 114 -27.46 -2.95 74.00
C THR A 114 -27.52 -3.93 75.18
N THR A 115 -28.20 -3.58 76.26
CA THR A 115 -28.25 -4.40 77.48
C THR A 115 -29.64 -4.42 78.10
N GLN A 116 -30.00 -5.54 78.74
CA GLN A 116 -31.22 -5.66 79.54
C GLN A 116 -31.01 -5.23 81.00
N ASN A 117 -29.76 -5.25 81.48
CA ASN A 117 -29.41 -4.99 82.87
C ASN A 117 -28.37 -3.86 82.96
N TYR A 118 -28.39 -3.15 84.09
CA TYR A 118 -27.38 -2.14 84.40
C TYR A 118 -25.98 -2.77 84.48
N LEU A 119 -25.02 -2.17 83.78
CA LEU A 119 -23.64 -2.65 83.66
C LEU A 119 -22.70 -2.07 84.72
N TRP A 120 -23.23 -1.62 85.86
CA TRP A 120 -22.47 -1.25 87.06
C TRP A 120 -21.34 -0.24 86.82
N ASN A 121 -21.59 0.74 85.94
CA ASN A 121 -20.62 1.77 85.57
C ASN A 121 -19.26 1.16 85.19
N SER A 122 -19.27 0.11 84.36
CA SER A 122 -18.07 -0.63 84.00
C SER A 122 -17.18 0.20 83.10
N ARG A 123 -15.94 0.45 83.55
CA ARG A 123 -14.95 1.17 82.76
C ARG A 123 -14.34 0.23 81.75
N ALA A 124 -14.44 0.60 80.48
CA ALA A 124 -13.93 -0.16 79.35
C ALA A 124 -12.89 0.65 78.57
N GLY A 125 -11.89 -0.06 78.04
CA GLY A 125 -10.91 0.44 77.09
C GLY A 125 -11.03 -0.34 75.78
N PHE A 126 -11.23 0.35 74.67
CA PHE A 126 -11.31 -0.26 73.34
C PHE A 126 -10.92 0.74 72.25
N MET A 127 -10.11 0.32 71.29
CA MET A 127 -9.64 1.15 70.15
C MET A 127 -9.16 2.54 70.60
N ASN A 128 -8.19 2.55 71.53
CA ASN A 128 -7.62 3.75 72.16
C ASN A 128 -8.63 4.71 72.80
N THR A 129 -9.85 4.23 73.09
CA THR A 129 -10.90 5.01 73.74
C THR A 129 -11.22 4.39 75.08
N THR A 130 -11.27 5.21 76.13
CA THR A 130 -11.76 4.80 77.45
C THR A 130 -13.14 5.38 77.70
N PHE A 131 -14.09 4.56 78.13
CA PHE A 131 -15.48 4.95 78.37
C PHE A 131 -16.11 4.09 79.47
N ASN A 132 -17.27 4.50 79.97
CA ASN A 132 -18.02 3.72 80.94
C ASN A 132 -19.31 3.17 80.33
N MET A 133 -19.61 1.93 80.66
CA MET A 133 -20.81 1.21 80.25
C MET A 133 -21.80 1.18 81.41
N THR A 134 -22.98 1.74 81.21
CA THR A 134 -24.06 1.82 82.21
C THR A 134 -25.31 1.14 81.68
N TRP A 135 -26.04 1.81 80.81
CA TRP A 135 -27.21 1.29 80.09
C TRP A 135 -26.92 1.22 78.59
N SER A 136 -27.93 0.85 77.81
CA SER A 136 -27.82 0.86 76.35
C SER A 136 -27.41 2.23 75.84
N SER A 137 -26.35 2.27 75.04
CA SER A 137 -25.76 3.52 74.56
C SER A 137 -24.91 3.26 73.32
N THR A 138 -24.70 4.31 72.52
CA THR A 138 -23.72 4.31 71.43
C THR A 138 -22.54 5.15 71.86
N ILE A 139 -21.36 4.53 71.91
CA ILE A 139 -20.11 5.16 72.31
C ILE A 139 -19.33 5.50 71.03
N THR A 140 -18.98 6.78 70.87
CA THR A 140 -18.02 7.19 69.83
C THR A 140 -16.61 6.79 70.25
N LEU A 141 -15.92 6.02 69.41
CA LEU A 141 -14.55 5.57 69.66
C LEU A 141 -13.56 6.58 69.07
N GLY A 142 -13.46 7.77 69.69
CA GLY A 142 -12.65 8.89 69.16
C GLY A 142 -11.16 8.58 69.00
N GLY A 143 -10.61 7.66 69.80
CA GLY A 143 -9.22 7.21 69.69
C GLY A 143 -8.95 6.26 68.50
N ALA A 144 -10.00 5.81 67.81
CA ALA A 144 -9.90 4.88 66.70
C ALA A 144 -9.55 5.55 65.36
N THR A 145 -9.83 6.85 65.22
CA THR A 145 -9.61 7.59 63.98
C THR A 145 -8.13 7.59 63.61
N GLY A 146 -7.82 7.22 62.37
CA GLY A 146 -6.45 7.12 61.86
C GLY A 146 -5.76 5.78 62.15
N MET A 147 -6.36 4.87 62.92
CA MET A 147 -5.82 3.52 63.10
C MET A 147 -5.82 2.75 61.76
N MET A 148 -4.68 2.16 61.41
CA MET A 148 -4.56 1.25 60.27
C MET A 148 -4.83 -0.18 60.71
N LEU A 149 -5.78 -0.83 60.06
CA LEU A 149 -6.18 -2.19 60.35
C LEU A 149 -5.74 -3.16 59.25
N SER A 150 -5.42 -4.39 59.65
CA SER A 150 -5.18 -5.51 58.74
C SER A 150 -6.39 -6.45 58.69
N LYS A 151 -6.61 -7.08 57.54
CA LYS A 151 -7.65 -8.11 57.39
C LYS A 151 -7.38 -9.29 58.34
N GLY A 152 -8.39 -9.72 59.09
CA GLY A 152 -8.25 -10.78 60.10
C GLY A 152 -7.60 -10.33 61.41
N GLN A 153 -7.22 -9.06 61.55
CA GLN A 153 -6.71 -8.54 62.83
C GLN A 153 -7.76 -8.67 63.92
N ILE A 154 -7.36 -9.09 65.11
CA ILE A 154 -8.22 -9.16 66.28
C ILE A 154 -8.12 -7.84 67.03
N LEU A 155 -9.24 -7.12 67.13
CA LEU A 155 -9.37 -5.94 67.97
C LEU A 155 -9.88 -6.38 69.33
N SER A 156 -9.11 -6.11 70.38
CA SER A 156 -9.45 -6.48 71.74
C SER A 156 -9.68 -5.25 72.62
N GLY A 157 -10.66 -5.36 73.50
CA GLY A 157 -10.96 -4.38 74.54
C GLY A 157 -11.11 -5.08 75.88
N THR A 158 -11.01 -4.29 76.93
CA THR A 158 -11.08 -4.77 78.31
C THR A 158 -12.10 -3.97 79.09
N SER A 159 -12.80 -4.59 80.03
CA SER A 159 -13.79 -3.92 80.89
C SER A 159 -13.71 -4.41 82.34
N CYS A 160 -13.93 -3.48 83.28
CA CYS A 160 -14.03 -3.76 84.70
C CYS A 160 -15.15 -2.96 85.38
N SER A 161 -15.94 -3.64 86.20
CA SER A 161 -17.02 -3.10 87.02
C SER A 161 -16.55 -2.03 88.00
N GLY A 162 -17.50 -1.18 88.45
CA GLY A 162 -17.23 -0.20 89.50
C GLY A 162 -16.18 0.83 89.10
N ASN A 163 -16.33 1.40 87.90
CA ASN A 163 -15.42 2.39 87.32
C ASN A 163 -13.95 1.91 87.18
N GLY A 164 -13.75 0.62 86.91
CA GLY A 164 -12.42 0.03 86.68
C GLY A 164 -11.86 -0.75 87.87
N SER A 165 -12.62 -0.91 88.96
CA SER A 165 -12.16 -1.57 90.18
C SER A 165 -12.08 -3.11 90.08
N CYS A 166 -12.74 -3.71 89.08
CA CYS A 166 -12.78 -5.17 88.86
C CYS A 166 -13.18 -5.94 90.14
N THR A 167 -14.38 -5.63 90.67
CA THR A 167 -14.87 -6.12 91.98
C THR A 167 -15.03 -7.65 92.10
N GLY A 168 -14.94 -8.39 90.99
CA GLY A 168 -14.97 -9.85 90.94
C GLY A 168 -16.39 -10.35 90.70
N SER A 169 -17.21 -10.44 91.75
CA SER A 169 -18.57 -10.99 91.65
C SER A 169 -19.48 -10.20 90.69
N VAL A 170 -19.30 -8.87 90.61
CA VAL A 170 -20.03 -8.04 89.65
C VAL A 170 -19.52 -8.28 88.23
N ASP A 171 -18.21 -8.43 88.04
CA ASP A 171 -17.63 -8.74 86.73
C ASP A 171 -18.07 -10.11 86.22
N ASP A 172 -18.23 -11.09 87.10
CA ASP A 172 -18.75 -12.42 86.75
C ASP A 172 -20.20 -12.32 86.27
N ARG A 173 -21.03 -11.49 86.93
CA ARG A 173 -22.40 -11.23 86.48
C ARG A 173 -22.42 -10.56 85.10
N ILE A 174 -21.61 -9.53 84.88
CA ILE A 174 -21.54 -8.82 83.59
C ILE A 174 -21.01 -9.73 82.48
N PHE A 175 -20.01 -10.57 82.79
CA PHE A 175 -19.51 -11.57 81.86
C PHE A 175 -20.61 -12.56 81.45
N ASN A 176 -21.44 -12.99 82.39
CA ASN A 176 -22.61 -13.82 82.10
C ASN A 176 -23.66 -13.09 81.27
N GLU A 177 -23.89 -11.78 81.46
CA GLU A 177 -24.79 -10.99 80.59
C GLU A 177 -24.28 -10.95 79.14
N LEU A 178 -22.97 -10.76 78.94
CA LEU A 178 -22.33 -10.73 77.62
C LEU A 178 -22.36 -12.10 76.92
N THR A 179 -21.96 -13.15 77.63
CA THR A 179 -21.91 -14.53 77.08
C THR A 179 -23.29 -15.14 76.87
N SER A 180 -24.30 -14.77 77.68
CA SER A 180 -25.70 -15.17 77.44
C SER A 180 -26.39 -14.37 76.33
N GLY A 181 -25.76 -13.32 75.79
CA GLY A 181 -26.31 -12.47 74.74
C GLY A 181 -27.39 -11.49 75.21
N ARG A 182 -27.59 -11.34 76.53
CA ARG A 182 -28.46 -10.32 77.17
C ARG A 182 -27.84 -8.92 77.10
N THR A 183 -26.52 -8.86 77.00
CA THR A 183 -25.78 -7.68 76.56
C THR A 183 -25.12 -7.98 75.22
N ARG A 184 -25.33 -7.12 74.22
CA ARG A 184 -24.77 -7.24 72.87
C ARG A 184 -23.91 -6.04 72.53
N LEU A 185 -22.76 -6.31 71.92
CA LEU A 185 -21.86 -5.30 71.37
C LEU A 185 -21.98 -5.30 69.85
N THR A 186 -22.12 -4.13 69.25
CA THR A 186 -22.11 -3.94 67.80
C THR A 186 -21.14 -2.83 67.46
N LEU A 187 -20.09 -3.15 66.73
CA LEU A 187 -19.07 -2.19 66.30
C LEU A 187 -19.37 -1.75 64.87
N THR A 188 -19.50 -0.46 64.66
CA THR A 188 -19.56 0.15 63.33
C THR A 188 -18.22 0.81 63.03
N LEU A 189 -17.56 0.39 61.96
CA LEU A 189 -16.33 0.97 61.44
C LEU A 189 -16.62 1.65 60.10
N VAL A 190 -16.24 2.91 59.96
CA VAL A 190 -16.17 3.58 58.65
C VAL A 190 -14.70 3.68 58.28
N MET A 191 -14.30 3.02 57.20
CA MET A 191 -12.90 2.84 56.82
C MET A 191 -12.63 3.30 55.39
N GLN A 192 -11.49 3.94 55.18
CA GLN A 192 -10.87 4.09 53.86
C GLN A 192 -10.15 2.79 53.53
N VAL A 193 -10.66 2.04 52.57
CA VAL A 193 -10.01 0.82 52.07
C VAL A 193 -9.30 1.11 50.76
N LYS A 194 -8.18 0.41 50.51
CA LYS A 194 -7.53 0.46 49.21
C LYS A 194 -8.41 -0.20 48.17
N ASP A 195 -8.48 0.42 47.01
CA ASP A 195 -9.25 -0.04 45.87
C ASP A 195 -8.48 0.33 44.60
N ARG A 196 -8.94 -0.12 43.44
CA ARG A 196 -8.35 0.27 42.17
C ARG A 196 -9.42 0.42 41.11
N GLU A 197 -9.11 1.24 40.12
CA GLU A 197 -9.97 1.47 38.98
C GLU A 197 -9.19 1.19 37.71
N TRP A 198 -9.79 0.43 36.80
CA TRP A 198 -9.19 0.16 35.50
C TRP A 198 -9.54 1.29 34.53
N ILE A 199 -8.51 1.92 33.98
CA ILE A 199 -8.66 3.02 33.04
C ILE A 199 -8.48 2.46 31.62
N PRO A 200 -9.56 2.36 30.81
CA PRO A 200 -9.46 1.86 29.46
C PRO A 200 -8.72 2.85 28.54
N ARG A 201 -7.94 2.32 27.60
CA ARG A 201 -7.33 3.07 26.50
C ARG A 201 -7.38 2.25 25.21
N VAL A 202 -7.39 2.94 24.09
CA VAL A 202 -7.36 2.33 22.77
C VAL A 202 -5.91 2.15 22.33
N ALA A 203 -5.51 0.92 22.00
CA ALA A 203 -4.22 0.61 21.42
C ALA A 203 -4.39 0.17 19.96
N TRP A 204 -3.66 0.82 19.06
CA TRP A 204 -3.74 0.56 17.63
C TRP A 204 -2.60 -0.35 17.16
N VAL A 205 -2.96 -1.35 16.36
CA VAL A 205 -2.02 -2.22 15.67
C VAL A 205 -2.15 -1.97 14.18
N GLU A 206 -1.04 -1.59 13.55
CA GLU A 206 -0.95 -1.41 12.10
C GLU A 206 -0.37 -2.68 11.47
N SER A 207 -0.97 -3.12 10.38
CA SER A 207 -0.48 -4.20 9.53
C SER A 207 -0.50 -3.74 8.08
N CYS A 208 0.66 -3.84 7.43
CA CYS A 208 0.83 -3.52 6.01
C CYS A 208 1.52 -4.73 5.34
N PRO A 209 0.99 -5.25 4.22
CA PRO A 209 1.64 -6.33 3.48
C PRO A 209 2.86 -5.84 2.67
N PHE A 210 3.09 -4.52 2.65
CA PHE A 210 4.17 -3.84 1.94
C PHE A 210 4.93 -2.91 2.88
N ASN A 211 6.09 -2.42 2.42
CA ASN A 211 6.82 -1.40 3.14
C ASN A 211 6.12 -0.04 2.97
N LYS A 212 5.53 0.48 4.04
CA LYS A 212 4.79 1.76 4.02
C LYS A 212 5.62 2.94 3.51
N ALA A 213 6.95 2.91 3.67
CA ALA A 213 7.82 3.94 3.09
C ALA A 213 7.69 3.99 1.56
N ASP A 214 7.41 2.86 0.91
CA ASP A 214 7.28 2.78 -0.55
C ASP A 214 6.02 3.48 -1.09
N GLY A 215 5.06 3.83 -0.22
CA GLY A 215 3.76 4.36 -0.61
C GLY A 215 3.51 5.80 -0.17
N VAL A 216 2.77 6.54 -0.98
CA VAL A 216 2.14 7.80 -0.55
C VAL A 216 0.72 7.50 -0.08
N LEU A 217 0.38 7.87 1.15
CA LEU A 217 -0.99 7.80 1.65
C LEU A 217 -1.90 8.67 0.76
N LYS A 218 -2.93 8.06 0.17
CA LYS A 218 -3.94 8.74 -0.65
C LYS A 218 -5.26 8.93 0.05
N GLY A 219 -5.57 8.09 1.02
CA GLY A 219 -6.80 8.21 1.78
C GLY A 219 -6.88 7.22 2.92
N THR A 220 -7.76 7.51 3.85
CA THR A 220 -8.09 6.67 5.00
C THR A 220 -9.60 6.45 5.00
N GLU A 221 -10.03 5.20 5.00
CA GLU A 221 -11.43 4.81 5.10
C GLU A 221 -11.69 4.12 6.44
N CYS A 222 -12.84 4.40 7.04
CA CYS A 222 -13.28 3.70 8.24
C CYS A 222 -13.84 2.33 7.84
N SER A 223 -13.18 1.26 8.28
CA SER A 223 -13.55 -0.13 7.98
C SER A 223 -14.44 -0.77 9.05
N GLU A 224 -14.32 -0.34 10.32
CA GLU A 224 -15.25 -0.70 11.41
C GLU A 224 -15.87 0.58 11.98
N PRO A 225 -17.19 0.80 11.84
CA PRO A 225 -17.86 2.04 12.23
C PRO A 225 -17.53 2.48 13.64
N GLY A 226 -17.43 3.80 13.85
CA GLY A 226 -17.28 4.38 15.18
C GLY A 226 -18.47 4.14 16.10
N GLY A 227 -18.26 4.43 17.38
CA GLY A 227 -19.29 4.30 18.41
C GLY A 227 -18.70 4.11 19.79
N THR A 228 -19.57 4.07 20.79
CA THR A 228 -19.20 3.82 22.18
C THR A 228 -19.15 2.32 22.45
N LYS A 229 -17.99 1.80 22.84
CA LYS A 229 -17.84 0.46 23.42
C LYS A 229 -17.86 0.58 24.94
N THR A 230 -18.61 -0.30 25.59
CA THR A 230 -18.75 -0.34 27.05
C THR A 230 -18.40 -1.71 27.59
N GLY A 231 -18.06 -1.77 28.87
CA GLY A 231 -17.85 -3.03 29.58
C GLY A 231 -17.79 -2.82 31.08
N VAL A 232 -17.49 -3.89 31.81
CA VAL A 232 -17.37 -3.87 33.26
C VAL A 232 -16.07 -4.55 33.65
N MET A 233 -15.30 -3.93 34.54
CA MET A 233 -14.10 -4.53 35.14
C MET A 233 -14.17 -4.38 36.66
N GLU A 234 -14.06 -5.51 37.37
CA GLU A 234 -14.23 -5.57 38.85
C GLU A 234 -15.50 -4.86 39.35
N GLY A 235 -16.61 -4.99 38.60
CA GLY A 235 -17.90 -4.38 38.94
C GLY A 235 -18.02 -2.89 38.59
N LYS A 236 -16.95 -2.25 38.13
CA LYS A 236 -16.96 -0.84 37.69
C LYS A 236 -17.17 -0.75 36.17
N PRO A 237 -18.17 0.01 35.70
CA PRO A 237 -18.40 0.17 34.27
C PRO A 237 -17.33 1.06 33.65
N TRP A 238 -17.00 0.79 32.40
CA TRP A 238 -16.14 1.62 31.58
C TRP A 238 -16.77 1.86 30.22
N SER A 239 -16.44 2.99 29.59
CA SER A 239 -16.89 3.36 28.25
C SER A 239 -15.79 4.07 27.48
N LEU A 240 -15.59 3.69 26.23
CA LEU A 240 -14.70 4.37 25.28
C LEU A 240 -15.47 4.68 24.01
N THR A 241 -15.27 5.88 23.49
CA THR A 241 -15.88 6.33 22.24
C THR A 241 -14.79 6.62 21.24
N GLU A 242 -14.87 5.98 20.07
CA GLU A 242 -13.97 6.24 18.95
C GLU A 242 -14.77 6.62 17.71
N ALA A 243 -14.19 7.47 16.87
CA ALA A 243 -14.77 7.85 15.59
C ALA A 243 -14.79 6.67 14.59
N CYS A 244 -13.90 5.70 14.79
CA CYS A 244 -13.81 4.47 14.02
C CYS A 244 -13.01 3.43 14.83
N TRP A 245 -13.40 2.16 14.80
CA TRP A 245 -12.69 1.10 15.52
C TRP A 245 -11.65 0.36 14.67
N ALA A 246 -11.69 0.51 13.35
CA ALA A 246 -10.68 -0.01 12.45
C ALA A 246 -10.59 0.84 11.19
N TYR A 247 -9.39 1.22 10.78
CA TYR A 247 -9.16 1.98 9.56
C TYR A 247 -8.50 1.10 8.48
N ARG A 248 -8.82 1.42 7.24
CA ARG A 248 -8.09 0.95 6.07
C ARG A 248 -7.47 2.15 5.36
N ASP A 249 -6.16 2.12 5.23
CA ASP A 249 -5.40 3.21 4.63
C ASP A 249 -4.93 2.81 3.24
N LYS A 250 -5.28 3.62 2.25
CA LYS A 250 -4.92 3.41 0.85
C LYS A 250 -3.61 4.13 0.54
N TYR A 251 -2.61 3.37 0.10
CA TYR A 251 -1.32 3.87 -0.35
C TYR A 251 -1.16 3.63 -1.85
N VAL A 252 -0.53 4.59 -2.53
CA VAL A 252 -0.04 4.38 -3.91
C VAL A 252 1.47 4.15 -3.82
N THR A 253 1.90 2.92 -4.13
CA THR A 253 3.31 2.49 -4.06
C THR A 253 4.03 2.59 -5.40
N GLN A 254 3.28 2.72 -6.49
CA GLN A 254 3.80 3.08 -7.81
C GLN A 254 2.82 4.02 -8.50
N SER A 255 3.31 5.16 -8.99
CA SER A 255 2.54 6.01 -9.90
C SER A 255 2.69 5.51 -11.33
N ALA A 256 1.63 5.61 -12.12
CA ALA A 256 1.73 5.37 -13.56
C ALA A 256 2.80 6.27 -14.20
N ASP A 257 3.52 5.71 -15.16
CA ASP A 257 4.46 6.41 -16.02
C ASP A 257 4.17 5.96 -17.45
N ASN A 258 3.90 6.90 -18.35
CA ASN A 258 3.58 6.57 -19.74
C ASN A 258 4.78 5.97 -20.48
N GLY A 259 6.00 6.09 -19.95
CA GLY A 259 7.15 5.39 -20.51
C GLY A 259 7.40 5.75 -21.97
N THR A 260 7.66 4.73 -22.78
CA THR A 260 7.82 4.86 -24.24
C THR A 260 6.50 5.14 -24.97
N CYS A 261 5.36 5.06 -24.26
CA CYS A 261 4.04 5.36 -24.82
C CYS A 261 3.71 6.86 -24.88
N GLN A 262 4.51 7.73 -24.27
CA GLN A 262 4.20 9.17 -24.17
C GLN A 262 3.87 9.79 -25.54
N ALA A 263 4.65 9.44 -26.58
CA ALA A 263 4.43 9.94 -27.95
C ALA A 263 3.05 9.57 -28.54
N TYR A 264 2.49 8.41 -28.16
CA TYR A 264 1.18 7.96 -28.61
C TYR A 264 0.05 8.47 -27.70
N VAL A 265 0.33 8.68 -26.41
CA VAL A 265 -0.62 9.30 -25.46
C VAL A 265 -0.90 10.74 -25.85
N ASP A 266 0.14 11.48 -26.27
CA ASP A 266 0.03 12.89 -26.64
C ASP A 266 -0.50 13.10 -28.07
N ASN A 267 -0.58 12.03 -28.88
CA ASN A 267 -1.04 12.11 -30.25
C ASN A 267 -2.56 11.84 -30.34
N PRO A 268 -3.39 12.84 -30.70
CA PRO A 268 -4.85 12.67 -30.77
C PRO A 268 -5.30 11.72 -31.90
N ALA A 269 -4.43 11.42 -32.87
CA ALA A 269 -4.71 10.42 -33.90
C ALA A 269 -4.55 8.97 -33.40
N CYS A 270 -4.02 8.78 -32.19
CA CYS A 270 -3.77 7.48 -31.59
C CYS A 270 -4.81 7.12 -30.53
N THR A 271 -5.36 5.91 -30.60
CA THR A 271 -6.27 5.37 -29.59
C THR A 271 -5.71 4.06 -29.05
N LEU A 272 -5.76 3.87 -27.73
CA LEU A 272 -5.33 2.63 -27.11
C LEU A 272 -6.25 1.47 -27.55
N ALA A 273 -5.67 0.47 -28.20
CA ALA A 273 -6.37 -0.68 -28.76
C ALA A 273 -6.26 -1.94 -27.88
N ALA A 274 -5.10 -2.18 -27.26
CA ALA A 274 -4.88 -3.38 -26.44
C ALA A 274 -3.90 -3.13 -25.28
N ARG A 275 -3.97 -3.98 -24.26
CA ARG A 275 -3.04 -4.03 -23.13
C ARG A 275 -2.65 -5.46 -22.83
N GLN A 276 -1.38 -5.69 -22.53
CA GLN A 276 -0.87 -6.97 -22.05
C GLN A 276 0.10 -6.71 -20.90
N CYS A 277 -0.13 -7.34 -19.75
CA CYS A 277 0.79 -7.19 -18.63
C CYS A 277 2.13 -7.85 -18.94
N ALA A 278 3.22 -7.11 -18.74
CA ALA A 278 4.58 -7.63 -18.90
C ALA A 278 5.00 -8.42 -17.66
N PHE A 279 4.73 -7.90 -16.47
CA PHE A 279 4.97 -8.61 -15.21
C PHE A 279 4.12 -8.09 -14.06
N TYR A 280 3.83 -9.01 -13.14
CA TYR A 280 2.98 -8.81 -11.97
C TYR A 280 3.79 -8.65 -10.69
N SER A 281 3.21 -8.01 -9.69
CA SER A 281 3.68 -8.04 -8.31
C SER A 281 3.51 -9.44 -7.73
N GLY A 282 4.15 -9.70 -6.58
CA GLY A 282 3.95 -10.94 -5.83
C GLY A 282 2.48 -11.18 -5.40
N GLU A 283 1.64 -10.13 -5.42
CA GLU A 283 0.22 -10.19 -5.08
C GLU A 283 -0.70 -10.22 -6.33
N GLY A 284 -0.13 -10.28 -7.54
CA GLY A 284 -0.90 -10.37 -8.79
C GLY A 284 -1.33 -9.04 -9.39
N THR A 285 -0.84 -7.90 -8.89
CA THR A 285 -1.09 -6.58 -9.49
C THR A 285 -0.15 -6.35 -10.67
N CYS A 286 -0.67 -5.99 -11.84
CA CYS A 286 0.20 -5.66 -12.98
C CYS A 286 1.05 -4.44 -12.64
N LEU A 287 2.39 -4.55 -12.72
CA LEU A 287 3.33 -3.45 -12.43
C LEU A 287 3.73 -2.70 -13.70
N HIS A 288 3.75 -3.41 -14.83
CA HIS A 288 4.20 -2.90 -16.11
C HIS A 288 3.44 -3.58 -17.22
N GLU A 289 3.05 -2.83 -18.25
CA GLU A 289 2.28 -3.36 -19.37
C GLU A 289 2.82 -2.89 -20.72
N TYR A 290 2.62 -3.76 -21.71
CA TYR A 290 2.63 -3.43 -23.12
C TYR A 290 1.28 -2.84 -23.50
N ALA A 291 1.29 -1.63 -24.05
CA ALA A 291 0.12 -0.94 -24.56
C ALA A 291 0.24 -0.80 -26.07
N THR A 292 -0.78 -1.25 -26.81
CA THR A 292 -0.84 -1.11 -28.27
C THR A 292 -1.79 0.02 -28.61
N TYR A 293 -1.27 1.03 -29.31
CA TYR A 293 -2.04 2.17 -29.83
C TYR A 293 -2.28 1.99 -31.32
N SER A 294 -3.52 2.14 -31.75
CA SER A 294 -3.90 2.24 -33.17
C SER A 294 -3.91 3.71 -33.56
N CYS A 295 -2.98 4.13 -34.42
CA CYS A 295 -2.80 5.51 -34.85
C CYS A 295 -3.23 5.70 -36.30
N GLU A 296 -4.05 6.71 -36.56
CA GLU A 296 -4.48 7.10 -37.89
C GLU A 296 -3.42 7.97 -38.58
N SER A 297 -2.95 7.56 -39.75
CA SER A 297 -2.22 8.40 -40.69
C SER A 297 -3.15 8.81 -41.84
N LYS A 298 -3.04 10.07 -42.28
CA LYS A 298 -3.79 10.59 -43.43
C LYS A 298 -2.85 10.77 -44.61
N THR A 299 -3.25 10.24 -45.76
CA THR A 299 -2.64 10.58 -47.04
C THR A 299 -3.71 11.26 -47.90
N ALA A 300 -3.46 12.50 -48.29
CA ALA A 300 -4.29 13.26 -49.20
C ALA A 300 -3.59 13.31 -50.56
N GLY A 301 -4.34 13.15 -51.64
CA GLY A 301 -3.82 13.28 -53.00
C GLY A 301 -4.88 13.86 -53.92
N LYS A 302 -4.45 14.62 -54.92
CA LYS A 302 -5.36 15.18 -55.93
C LYS A 302 -5.55 14.18 -57.05
N VAL A 303 -6.78 13.73 -57.23
CA VAL A 303 -7.16 12.87 -58.34
C VAL A 303 -8.12 13.58 -59.28
N MET A 304 -8.04 13.25 -60.56
CA MET A 304 -9.00 13.65 -61.57
C MET A 304 -9.90 12.45 -61.86
N ILE A 305 -11.20 12.58 -61.63
CA ILE A 305 -12.19 11.53 -61.92
C ILE A 305 -12.86 11.87 -63.24
N CYS A 306 -12.61 11.07 -64.28
CA CYS A 306 -13.17 11.24 -65.63
C CYS A 306 -13.95 9.99 -66.04
N GLY A 307 -15.29 10.06 -66.09
CA GLY A 307 -16.10 8.97 -66.64
C GLY A 307 -15.98 7.61 -65.94
N GLY A 308 -15.56 7.59 -64.66
CA GLY A 308 -15.34 6.37 -63.87
C GLY A 308 -13.87 6.04 -63.61
N ASP A 309 -12.95 6.61 -64.40
CA ASP A 309 -11.51 6.41 -64.25
C ASP A 309 -10.88 7.48 -63.35
N VAL A 310 -9.94 7.08 -62.50
CA VAL A 310 -9.26 7.94 -61.50
C VAL A 310 -7.80 8.15 -61.92
N PHE A 311 -7.42 9.39 -62.19
CA PHE A 311 -6.07 9.78 -62.64
C PHE A 311 -5.32 10.56 -61.54
N CYS A 312 -4.08 10.16 -61.27
CA CYS A 312 -3.22 10.80 -60.30
C CYS A 312 -2.54 12.06 -60.85
N LEU A 313 -2.73 13.21 -60.20
CA LEU A 313 -2.19 14.49 -60.69
C LEU A 313 -0.87 14.91 -60.05
N ASP A 314 -0.57 14.45 -58.83
CA ASP A 314 0.58 14.88 -58.03
C ASP A 314 1.52 13.73 -57.64
N GLY A 315 1.21 12.49 -58.00
CA GLY A 315 1.98 11.28 -57.66
C GLY A 315 1.85 10.83 -56.20
N GLU A 316 1.23 11.62 -55.32
CA GLU A 316 0.99 11.23 -53.92
C GLU A 316 -0.24 10.31 -53.77
N CYS A 317 -1.15 10.36 -54.73
CA CYS A 317 -2.33 9.49 -54.78
C CYS A 317 -2.03 8.03 -55.17
N ASP A 318 -0.82 7.69 -55.66
CA ASP A 318 -0.40 6.29 -55.86
C ASP A 318 -0.24 5.57 -54.51
N LYS A 319 0.20 6.28 -53.46
CA LYS A 319 0.19 5.77 -52.07
C LYS A 319 -1.24 5.57 -51.56
N ALA A 320 -2.15 6.47 -51.94
CA ALA A 320 -3.57 6.38 -51.60
C ALA A 320 -4.33 5.27 -52.37
N GLN A 321 -3.96 4.97 -53.62
CA GLN A 321 -4.59 3.93 -54.45
C GLN A 321 -4.01 2.52 -54.22
N SER A 322 -2.68 2.36 -54.15
CA SER A 322 -2.03 1.04 -54.17
C SER A 322 -2.13 0.27 -52.86
N GLY A 323 -2.33 0.95 -51.72
CA GLY A 323 -2.40 0.32 -50.40
C GLY A 323 -1.16 -0.49 -50.00
N LYS A 324 -0.03 -0.32 -50.71
CA LYS A 324 1.23 -1.02 -50.47
C LYS A 324 2.36 0.00 -50.38
N SER A 325 2.63 0.46 -49.17
CA SER A 325 3.79 1.32 -48.86
C SER A 325 4.86 0.62 -47.99
N ASN A 326 4.81 -0.70 -47.81
CA ASN A 326 5.64 -1.36 -46.79
C ASN A 326 6.71 -2.35 -47.29
N ASP A 327 6.66 -2.81 -48.55
CA ASP A 327 7.60 -3.84 -49.04
C ASP A 327 9.07 -3.36 -49.07
N PHE A 328 9.30 -2.03 -49.20
CA PHE A 328 10.65 -1.45 -49.25
C PHE A 328 11.30 -1.31 -47.86
N GLY A 329 10.56 -0.79 -46.88
CA GLY A 329 11.07 -0.63 -45.51
C GLY A 329 11.35 -1.98 -44.85
N GLU A 330 10.52 -2.98 -45.17
CA GLU A 330 10.69 -4.36 -44.74
C GLU A 330 11.98 -4.97 -45.32
N ALA A 331 12.18 -4.88 -46.64
CA ALA A 331 13.36 -5.41 -47.30
C ALA A 331 14.68 -4.75 -46.84
N VAL A 332 14.67 -3.43 -46.63
CA VAL A 332 15.85 -2.70 -46.10
C VAL A 332 16.14 -3.10 -44.65
N SER A 333 15.12 -3.30 -43.83
CA SER A 333 15.28 -3.71 -42.44
C SER A 333 15.80 -5.15 -42.34
N GLN A 334 15.32 -6.04 -43.21
CA GLN A 334 15.84 -7.41 -43.35
C GLN A 334 17.32 -7.42 -43.76
N LEU A 335 17.69 -6.63 -44.76
CA LEU A 335 19.08 -6.51 -45.21
C LEU A 335 19.99 -5.93 -44.13
N ALA A 336 19.53 -4.88 -43.44
CA ALA A 336 20.26 -4.29 -42.32
C ALA A 336 20.44 -5.29 -41.16
N ALA A 337 19.43 -6.12 -40.88
CA ALA A 337 19.51 -7.14 -39.85
C ALA A 337 20.55 -8.21 -40.20
N LEU A 338 20.49 -8.75 -41.43
CA LEU A 338 21.44 -9.75 -41.90
C LEU A 338 22.88 -9.20 -41.91
N ALA A 339 23.05 -7.94 -42.31
CA ALA A 339 24.34 -7.28 -42.30
C ALA A 339 24.90 -7.06 -40.88
N ALA A 340 24.06 -6.62 -39.94
CA ALA A 340 24.44 -6.46 -38.55
C ALA A 340 24.82 -7.81 -37.91
N ALA A 341 24.04 -8.86 -38.19
CA ALA A 341 24.38 -10.21 -37.76
C ALA A 341 25.72 -10.69 -38.34
N GLY A 342 25.98 -10.42 -39.62
CA GLY A 342 27.26 -10.74 -40.26
C GLY A 342 28.47 -10.03 -39.63
N LYS A 343 28.29 -8.78 -39.14
CA LYS A 343 29.34 -8.04 -38.42
C LYS A 343 29.64 -8.66 -37.05
N ASP A 344 28.61 -9.02 -36.29
CA ASP A 344 28.78 -9.66 -34.99
C ASP A 344 29.45 -11.04 -35.12
N VAL A 345 29.17 -11.74 -36.23
CA VAL A 345 29.80 -13.02 -36.59
C VAL A 345 31.28 -12.86 -36.96
N ALA A 346 31.63 -11.83 -37.74
CA ALA A 346 33.00 -11.60 -38.20
C ALA A 346 33.98 -11.24 -37.07
N ALA A 347 33.48 -10.73 -35.95
CA ALA A 347 34.28 -10.36 -34.78
C ALA A 347 34.64 -11.54 -33.85
N LEU A 348 34.09 -12.75 -34.09
CA LEU A 348 34.19 -13.89 -33.17
C LEU A 348 34.81 -15.13 -33.86
N ASN A 349 36.05 -15.48 -33.51
CA ASN A 349 36.68 -16.76 -33.87
C ASN A 349 36.23 -17.89 -32.90
N GLY A 350 34.98 -18.33 -32.96
CA GLY A 350 34.45 -19.33 -32.02
C GLY A 350 33.23 -20.12 -32.50
N ILE A 351 32.96 -21.25 -31.84
CA ILE A 351 31.89 -22.24 -32.14
C ILE A 351 30.49 -21.75 -31.71
N ASP A 352 30.38 -20.68 -30.91
CA ASP A 352 29.11 -20.11 -30.43
C ASP A 352 28.99 -18.64 -30.87
N VAL A 353 28.59 -18.46 -32.13
CA VAL A 353 28.41 -17.14 -32.73
C VAL A 353 27.01 -16.62 -32.46
N ARG A 354 26.91 -15.42 -31.88
CA ARG A 354 25.63 -14.80 -31.51
C ARG A 354 25.56 -13.36 -32.00
N ALA A 355 24.47 -13.03 -32.69
CA ALA A 355 24.18 -11.68 -33.16
C ALA A 355 23.29 -10.92 -32.18
N PHE A 356 23.30 -9.59 -32.22
CA PHE A 356 22.42 -8.72 -31.45
C PHE A 356 22.55 -8.91 -29.94
N THR A 357 23.77 -9.09 -29.43
CA THR A 357 24.01 -9.26 -28.00
C THR A 357 23.58 -8.04 -27.20
N GLY A 358 23.05 -8.26 -26.00
CA GLY A 358 22.70 -7.20 -25.06
C GLY A 358 23.41 -7.35 -23.72
N GLN A 359 23.25 -6.34 -22.87
CA GLN A 359 23.78 -6.32 -21.51
C GLN A 359 22.65 -6.18 -20.50
N ALA A 360 22.75 -6.92 -19.40
CA ALA A 360 21.87 -6.76 -18.26
C ALA A 360 22.16 -5.42 -17.57
N LYS A 361 21.14 -4.59 -17.41
CA LYS A 361 21.19 -3.31 -16.70
C LYS A 361 20.13 -3.28 -15.60
N PHE A 362 20.37 -2.48 -14.57
CA PHE A 362 19.49 -2.39 -13.42
C PHE A 362 19.31 -0.94 -12.99
N CYS A 363 18.12 -0.62 -12.51
CA CYS A 363 17.86 0.63 -11.80
C CYS A 363 17.14 0.38 -10.49
N LYS A 364 17.31 1.30 -9.56
CA LYS A 364 16.64 1.30 -8.26
C LYS A 364 15.32 2.04 -8.33
N LYS A 365 14.27 1.40 -7.82
CA LYS A 365 13.03 2.07 -7.44
C LYS A 365 13.12 2.36 -5.96
N ALA A 366 13.49 3.59 -5.59
CA ALA A 366 13.41 4.02 -4.20
C ALA A 366 11.96 4.37 -3.83
N ALA A 367 11.68 4.20 -2.54
CA ALA A 367 10.41 4.42 -1.87
C ALA A 367 9.83 5.84 -2.11
N ALA A 368 8.50 5.96 -2.07
CA ALA A 368 7.75 7.17 -2.38
C ALA A 368 8.36 8.47 -1.78
N GLY A 369 8.58 9.47 -2.64
CA GLY A 369 9.09 10.79 -2.25
C GLY A 369 10.58 11.03 -2.50
N TYR A 370 11.37 9.99 -2.80
CA TYR A 370 12.77 10.14 -3.23
C TYR A 370 13.10 9.22 -4.41
N SER A 371 13.58 9.82 -5.51
CA SER A 371 14.34 9.24 -6.63
C SER A 371 13.93 7.84 -7.13
N ASN A 372 12.84 7.74 -7.92
CA ASN A 372 12.63 6.57 -8.78
C ASN A 372 13.55 6.66 -10.00
N CYS A 373 14.73 6.03 -9.92
CA CYS A 373 15.76 6.01 -10.97
C CYS A 373 15.40 5.12 -12.17
N CYS A 374 14.21 4.52 -12.16
CA CYS A 374 13.69 3.70 -13.24
C CYS A 374 12.69 4.42 -14.15
N LYS A 375 12.31 5.67 -13.85
CA LYS A 375 11.37 6.45 -14.67
C LYS A 375 11.95 6.83 -16.03
N ASP A 376 11.07 6.96 -17.01
CA ASP A 376 11.40 7.34 -18.39
C ASP A 376 11.35 8.85 -18.65
N SER A 377 11.16 9.65 -17.60
CA SER A 377 10.96 11.09 -17.73
C SER A 377 12.14 11.75 -18.45
N GLY A 378 11.83 12.36 -19.59
CA GLY A 378 12.77 13.13 -20.40
C GLY A 378 13.62 14.09 -19.55
N TRP A 379 14.84 14.26 -20.01
CA TRP A 379 16.00 14.97 -19.44
C TRP A 379 15.81 16.46 -19.05
N GLY A 380 14.61 16.92 -18.70
CA GLY A 380 14.29 18.34 -18.50
C GLY A 380 13.47 18.72 -17.25
N GLN A 381 13.19 17.81 -16.33
CA GLN A 381 12.49 18.12 -15.06
C GLN A 381 13.21 17.45 -13.87
N ASP A 382 14.48 17.83 -13.68
CA ASP A 382 15.35 17.30 -12.63
C ASP A 382 15.06 17.90 -11.26
N ILE A 383 14.11 17.30 -10.53
CA ILE A 383 14.06 17.37 -9.06
C ILE A 383 14.31 15.98 -8.43
N GLY A 384 14.29 14.89 -9.24
CA GLY A 384 14.34 13.50 -8.73
C GLY A 384 15.56 12.65 -9.11
N LEU A 385 16.26 12.93 -10.22
CA LEU A 385 17.32 12.04 -10.77
C LEU A 385 18.74 12.41 -10.33
N ALA A 386 18.94 13.53 -9.61
CA ALA A 386 20.25 13.96 -9.12
C ALA A 386 20.95 12.90 -8.24
N LYS A 387 20.17 12.05 -7.56
CA LYS A 387 20.66 10.98 -6.68
C LYS A 387 20.85 9.62 -7.39
N CYS A 388 20.53 9.52 -8.68
CA CYS A 388 20.72 8.30 -9.46
C CYS A 388 22.17 8.16 -9.92
N SER A 389 22.65 6.91 -9.99
CA SER A 389 23.99 6.59 -10.49
C SER A 389 24.15 6.95 -11.96
N SER A 390 25.40 7.04 -12.43
CA SER A 390 25.70 7.27 -13.85
C SER A 390 25.08 6.20 -14.75
N ASP A 391 25.11 4.95 -14.31
CA ASP A 391 24.57 3.81 -15.07
C ASP A 391 23.05 3.88 -15.19
N GLU A 392 22.35 4.34 -14.15
CA GLU A 392 20.91 4.55 -14.17
C GLU A 392 20.51 5.71 -15.10
N LYS A 393 21.33 6.77 -15.16
CA LYS A 393 21.12 7.88 -16.12
C LYS A 393 21.36 7.43 -17.56
N ALA A 394 22.40 6.62 -17.79
CA ALA A 394 22.66 6.03 -19.10
C ALA A 394 21.54 5.09 -19.54
N LEU A 395 21.02 4.28 -18.60
CA LEU A 395 19.87 3.41 -18.83
C LEU A 395 18.62 4.23 -19.17
N ALA A 396 18.33 5.33 -18.46
CA ALA A 396 17.20 6.21 -18.79
C ALA A 396 17.29 6.73 -20.24
N LYS A 397 18.48 7.17 -20.69
CA LYS A 397 18.70 7.57 -22.08
C LYS A 397 18.50 6.41 -23.06
N ALA A 398 18.97 5.21 -22.73
CA ALA A 398 18.77 4.01 -23.55
C ALA A 398 17.28 3.65 -23.69
N LYS A 399 16.49 3.81 -22.61
CA LYS A 399 15.03 3.61 -22.63
C LYS A 399 14.34 4.65 -23.52
N THR A 400 14.68 5.94 -23.40
CA THR A 400 14.17 7.00 -24.30
C THR A 400 14.49 6.70 -25.77
N ASN A 401 15.67 6.14 -26.04
CA ASN A 401 16.11 5.76 -27.38
C ASN A 401 15.52 4.42 -27.85
N LYS A 402 14.60 3.79 -27.09
CA LYS A 402 13.98 2.49 -27.40
C LYS A 402 15.00 1.37 -27.62
N LEU A 403 16.08 1.35 -26.81
CA LEU A 403 17.18 0.36 -26.90
C LEU A 403 17.10 -0.73 -25.83
N THR A 404 16.02 -0.78 -25.05
CA THR A 404 15.91 -1.66 -23.90
C THR A 404 14.67 -2.55 -23.97
N VAL A 405 14.75 -3.73 -23.38
CA VAL A 405 13.61 -4.59 -23.07
C VAL A 405 13.51 -4.76 -21.56
N SER A 406 12.34 -4.52 -20.99
CA SER A 406 12.09 -4.73 -19.57
C SER A 406 11.97 -6.21 -19.23
N VAL A 407 12.73 -6.69 -18.24
CA VAL A 407 12.72 -8.12 -17.84
C VAL A 407 11.87 -8.34 -16.59
N GLY A 408 11.94 -7.43 -15.62
CA GLY A 408 11.06 -7.45 -14.45
C GLY A 408 11.66 -6.82 -13.20
N GLU A 409 10.90 -6.87 -12.11
CA GLU A 409 11.26 -6.31 -10.81
C GLU A 409 11.57 -7.38 -9.77
N PHE A 410 12.45 -7.03 -8.84
CA PHE A 410 12.79 -7.88 -7.71
C PHE A 410 13.17 -7.06 -6.47
N CYS A 411 13.01 -7.71 -5.32
CA CYS A 411 13.52 -7.18 -4.07
C CYS A 411 15.04 -7.44 -3.96
N SER A 412 15.85 -6.38 -4.04
CA SER A 412 17.31 -6.48 -3.86
C SER A 412 17.71 -6.54 -2.39
N LYS A 413 16.89 -5.99 -1.48
CA LYS A 413 17.13 -6.02 -0.03
C LYS A 413 15.84 -6.33 0.73
N LYS A 414 15.83 -7.45 1.47
CA LYS A 414 14.68 -7.93 2.24
C LYS A 414 15.05 -8.08 3.71
N VAL A 415 14.23 -7.56 4.63
CA VAL A 415 14.42 -7.67 6.08
C VAL A 415 13.08 -8.04 6.73
N LEU A 416 13.07 -9.09 7.57
CA LEU A 416 11.86 -9.58 8.26
C LEU A 416 10.64 -9.79 7.34
N GLY A 417 10.85 -10.29 6.12
CA GLY A 417 9.75 -10.49 5.17
C GLY A 417 9.40 -9.27 4.31
N VAL A 418 9.80 -8.07 4.72
CA VAL A 418 9.48 -6.78 4.06
C VAL A 418 10.58 -6.40 3.07
N CYS A 419 10.18 -5.91 1.89
CA CYS A 419 11.13 -5.42 0.88
C CYS A 419 11.55 -3.96 1.17
N LEU A 420 12.85 -3.72 1.31
CA LEU A 420 13.40 -2.39 1.61
C LEU A 420 13.99 -1.68 0.38
N GLU A 421 14.42 -2.43 -0.63
CA GLU A 421 14.93 -1.86 -1.89
C GLU A 421 14.42 -2.74 -3.04
N LYS A 422 13.73 -2.11 -4.00
CA LYS A 422 13.30 -2.74 -5.25
C LYS A 422 14.25 -2.34 -6.37
N LYS A 423 14.62 -3.30 -7.19
CA LYS A 423 15.34 -3.07 -8.44
C LYS A 423 14.52 -3.56 -9.62
N ARG A 424 14.67 -2.88 -10.74
CA ARG A 424 14.16 -3.33 -12.03
C ARG A 424 15.32 -3.67 -12.95
N SER A 425 15.14 -4.71 -13.73
CA SER A 425 16.12 -5.25 -14.66
C SER A 425 15.69 -5.07 -16.11
N TYR A 426 16.69 -4.87 -16.97
CA TYR A 426 16.52 -4.64 -18.40
C TYR A 426 17.61 -5.36 -19.18
N CYS A 427 17.30 -5.73 -20.42
CA CYS A 427 18.30 -6.00 -21.44
C CYS A 427 18.47 -4.75 -22.31
N GLN A 428 19.66 -4.16 -22.30
CA GLN A 428 20.02 -3.04 -23.17
C GLN A 428 20.78 -3.57 -24.39
N PHE A 429 20.41 -3.08 -25.57
CA PHE A 429 21.02 -3.43 -26.85
C PHE A 429 21.67 -2.21 -27.50
N ASP A 430 22.58 -2.45 -28.45
CA ASP A 430 23.35 -1.40 -29.10
C ASP A 430 22.58 -0.68 -30.23
N SER A 431 21.45 -1.24 -30.68
CA SER A 431 20.61 -0.63 -31.71
C SER A 431 19.12 -0.97 -31.54
N LYS A 432 18.24 -0.12 -32.10
CA LYS A 432 16.80 -0.39 -32.17
C LYS A 432 16.50 -1.69 -32.93
N LEU A 433 17.31 -1.97 -33.97
CA LEU A 433 17.20 -3.20 -34.74
C LEU A 433 17.45 -4.44 -33.88
N ALA A 434 18.54 -4.43 -33.10
CA ALA A 434 18.84 -5.49 -32.14
C ALA A 434 17.72 -5.66 -31.11
N GLN A 435 17.21 -4.55 -30.57
CA GLN A 435 16.12 -4.53 -29.60
C GLN A 435 14.84 -5.16 -30.18
N ILE A 436 14.45 -4.79 -31.41
CA ILE A 436 13.25 -5.31 -32.08
C ILE A 436 13.36 -6.81 -32.33
N ILE A 437 14.48 -7.27 -32.89
CA ILE A 437 14.69 -8.69 -33.20
C ILE A 437 14.71 -9.51 -31.91
N GLN A 438 15.31 -9.00 -30.84
CA GLN A 438 15.33 -9.67 -29.54
C GLN A 438 13.93 -9.70 -28.91
N GLN A 439 13.19 -8.60 -28.92
CA GLN A 439 11.87 -8.54 -28.29
C GLN A 439 10.81 -9.30 -29.08
N GLN A 440 10.67 -9.00 -30.36
CA GLN A 440 9.61 -9.51 -31.22
C GLN A 440 9.98 -10.84 -31.86
N GLY A 441 11.24 -11.01 -32.29
CA GLY A 441 11.72 -12.27 -32.88
C GLY A 441 11.98 -13.34 -31.82
N ARG A 442 13.00 -13.14 -30.98
CA ARG A 442 13.40 -14.13 -29.96
C ARG A 442 12.29 -14.39 -28.93
N ASN A 443 11.78 -13.35 -28.27
CA ASN A 443 10.76 -13.56 -27.23
C ASN A 443 9.34 -13.71 -27.80
N GLY A 444 8.99 -12.95 -28.84
CA GLY A 444 7.66 -13.02 -29.46
C GLY A 444 7.43 -14.29 -30.28
N GLN A 445 8.24 -14.52 -31.32
CA GLN A 445 8.03 -15.65 -32.24
C GLN A 445 8.63 -16.97 -31.73
N LEU A 446 9.86 -16.93 -31.18
CA LEU A 446 10.53 -18.15 -30.70
C LEU A 446 10.20 -18.51 -29.25
N HIS A 447 9.48 -17.62 -28.53
CA HIS A 447 9.12 -17.79 -27.12
C HIS A 447 10.32 -18.00 -26.18
N ILE A 448 11.49 -17.50 -26.54
CA ILE A 448 12.70 -17.59 -25.73
C ILE A 448 12.72 -16.41 -24.76
N SER A 449 12.52 -16.71 -23.47
CA SER A 449 12.47 -15.73 -22.39
C SER A 449 13.80 -14.99 -22.17
N PHE A 450 13.72 -13.75 -21.68
CA PHE A 450 14.84 -12.95 -21.17
C PHE A 450 15.27 -13.32 -19.74
N GLY A 451 14.87 -14.49 -19.22
CA GLY A 451 15.26 -14.95 -17.89
C GLY A 451 14.45 -14.30 -16.76
N SER A 452 14.96 -14.42 -15.53
CA SER A 452 14.28 -13.88 -14.35
C SER A 452 14.72 -12.44 -14.07
N SER A 453 13.90 -11.66 -13.34
CA SER A 453 14.26 -10.28 -12.99
C SER A 453 15.58 -10.13 -12.21
N LYS A 454 15.99 -11.17 -11.47
CA LYS A 454 17.30 -11.21 -10.79
C LYS A 454 18.45 -11.65 -11.68
N HIS A 455 18.16 -12.47 -12.70
CA HIS A 455 19.14 -13.03 -13.62
C HIS A 455 18.63 -12.90 -15.07
N PRO A 456 18.72 -11.68 -15.65
CA PRO A 456 18.36 -11.46 -17.04
C PRO A 456 19.27 -12.23 -18.00
N ASP A 457 18.68 -12.90 -18.98
CA ASP A 457 19.36 -13.52 -20.11
C ASP A 457 19.31 -12.59 -21.33
N CYS A 458 20.28 -11.68 -21.41
CA CYS A 458 20.41 -10.72 -22.50
C CYS A 458 21.32 -11.23 -23.63
N ARG A 459 21.52 -12.55 -23.75
CA ARG A 459 22.36 -13.13 -24.79
C ARG A 459 21.90 -12.73 -26.20
N GLY A 460 22.85 -12.77 -27.14
CA GLY A 460 22.55 -12.69 -28.56
C GLY A 460 21.79 -13.91 -29.08
N ILE A 461 21.29 -13.78 -30.30
CA ILE A 461 20.56 -14.78 -31.06
C ILE A 461 21.56 -15.63 -31.84
N THR A 462 21.44 -16.94 -31.74
CA THR A 462 22.26 -17.89 -32.53
C THR A 462 21.82 -17.90 -33.99
N VAL A 463 22.65 -18.43 -34.89
CA VAL A 463 22.31 -18.52 -36.32
C VAL A 463 21.02 -19.31 -36.55
N ASP A 464 20.85 -20.44 -35.87
CA ASP A 464 19.67 -21.31 -36.02
C ASP A 464 18.39 -20.62 -35.52
N GLU A 465 18.47 -19.87 -34.42
CA GLU A 465 17.36 -19.06 -33.92
C GLU A 465 17.01 -17.94 -34.91
N LEU A 466 18.03 -17.27 -35.46
CA LEU A 466 17.83 -16.16 -36.39
C LEU A 466 17.10 -16.60 -37.66
N GLN A 467 17.40 -17.79 -38.18
CA GLN A 467 16.74 -18.36 -39.36
C GLN A 467 15.26 -18.69 -39.13
N GLN A 468 14.85 -18.89 -37.88
CA GLN A 468 13.45 -19.18 -37.54
C GLN A 468 12.61 -17.91 -37.38
N ILE A 469 13.24 -16.73 -37.31
CA ILE A 469 12.55 -15.46 -37.17
C ILE A 469 12.01 -15.03 -38.54
N LYS A 470 10.69 -14.82 -38.59
CA LYS A 470 9.97 -14.24 -39.71
C LYS A 470 10.06 -12.72 -39.64
N PHE A 471 11.03 -12.16 -40.35
CA PHE A 471 11.30 -10.72 -40.33
C PHE A 471 10.18 -9.88 -40.95
N ASP A 472 9.39 -10.46 -41.86
CA ASP A 472 8.18 -9.89 -42.44
C ASP A 472 7.06 -9.63 -41.41
N GLN A 473 7.17 -10.25 -40.24
CA GLN A 473 6.19 -10.13 -39.15
C GLN A 473 6.70 -9.29 -37.99
N LEU A 474 7.85 -8.62 -38.15
CA LEU A 474 8.42 -7.72 -37.15
C LEU A 474 8.08 -6.26 -37.49
N ASP A 475 7.70 -5.49 -36.48
CA ASP A 475 7.46 -4.06 -36.61
C ASP A 475 8.78 -3.27 -36.49
N PHE A 476 9.29 -2.82 -37.64
CA PHE A 476 10.50 -2.00 -37.75
C PHE A 476 10.24 -0.49 -37.82
N THR A 477 9.00 -0.03 -37.60
CA THR A 477 8.64 1.39 -37.82
C THR A 477 9.51 2.33 -36.99
N ASN A 478 9.78 1.97 -35.74
CA ASN A 478 10.65 2.75 -34.84
C ASN A 478 12.13 2.84 -35.28
N PHE A 479 12.62 1.86 -36.05
CA PHE A 479 13.96 1.86 -36.64
C PHE A 479 13.99 2.71 -37.92
N TYR A 480 12.94 2.58 -38.74
CA TYR A 480 12.81 3.33 -39.98
C TYR A 480 12.66 4.83 -39.76
N GLU A 481 11.84 5.26 -38.79
CA GLU A 481 11.69 6.67 -38.43
C GLU A 481 13.04 7.32 -38.09
N ASP A 482 13.91 6.63 -37.35
CA ASP A 482 15.26 7.13 -37.04
C ASP A 482 16.16 7.20 -38.27
N LEU A 483 16.10 6.19 -39.15
CA LEU A 483 16.87 6.16 -40.38
C LEU A 483 16.48 7.33 -41.29
N MET A 484 15.17 7.58 -41.44
CA MET A 484 14.64 8.68 -42.23
C MET A 484 14.91 10.06 -41.61
N ASN A 485 14.74 10.21 -40.31
CA ASN A 485 14.96 11.51 -39.65
C ASN A 485 16.42 11.96 -39.70
N ASN A 486 17.36 11.03 -39.77
CA ASN A 486 18.79 11.32 -39.85
C ASN A 486 19.31 11.48 -41.29
N GLN A 487 18.49 11.25 -42.32
CA GLN A 487 18.87 11.41 -43.71
C GLN A 487 17.84 12.24 -44.49
N LYS A 488 18.26 13.35 -45.13
CA LYS A 488 17.42 14.05 -46.13
C LYS A 488 17.29 13.18 -47.37
N ILE A 489 16.26 12.35 -47.41
CA ILE A 489 15.99 11.45 -48.53
C ILE A 489 14.90 12.06 -49.43
N PRO A 490 15.17 12.34 -50.72
CA PRO A 490 14.14 12.67 -51.69
C PRO A 490 13.44 11.40 -52.21
N ASP A 491 12.14 11.49 -52.47
CA ASP A 491 11.25 10.39 -52.89
C ASP A 491 11.54 9.96 -54.34
N SER A 492 12.01 8.72 -54.57
CA SER A 492 11.86 7.93 -55.82
C SER A 492 12.73 6.67 -55.84
N GLY A 493 12.32 5.65 -56.62
CA GLY A 493 12.93 4.30 -56.73
C GLY A 493 14.40 4.21 -57.14
N ALA A 494 15.08 5.32 -57.46
CA ALA A 494 16.54 5.38 -57.58
C ALA A 494 17.25 5.26 -56.19
N LEU A 495 16.49 5.37 -55.11
CA LEU A 495 16.94 5.28 -53.73
C LEU A 495 17.36 3.86 -53.30
N THR A 496 16.76 2.81 -53.90
CA THR A 496 17.01 1.42 -53.50
C THR A 496 18.47 1.01 -53.68
N GLU A 497 19.08 1.41 -54.79
CA GLU A 497 20.51 1.13 -55.03
C GLU A 497 21.41 2.04 -54.19
N LYS A 498 21.03 3.30 -53.95
CA LYS A 498 21.80 4.22 -53.09
C LYS A 498 21.80 3.83 -51.61
N VAL A 499 20.68 3.34 -51.08
CA VAL A 499 20.59 2.87 -49.69
C VAL A 499 21.32 1.54 -49.53
N LYS A 500 21.24 0.64 -50.52
CA LYS A 500 22.09 -0.56 -50.57
C LYS A 500 23.57 -0.21 -50.61
N GLU A 501 23.97 0.76 -51.43
CA GLU A 501 25.35 1.26 -51.50
C GLU A 501 25.80 1.93 -50.20
N GLN A 502 24.96 2.73 -49.55
CA GLN A 502 25.30 3.36 -48.27
C GLN A 502 25.38 2.37 -47.11
N ILE A 503 24.48 1.39 -47.05
CA ILE A 503 24.56 0.28 -46.09
C ILE A 503 25.86 -0.50 -46.38
N ALA A 504 26.16 -0.81 -47.64
CA ALA A 504 27.41 -1.47 -48.03
C ALA A 504 28.68 -0.67 -47.71
N ASP A 505 28.65 0.66 -47.84
CA ASP A 505 29.80 1.54 -47.57
C ASP A 505 29.99 1.78 -46.07
N GLN A 506 28.92 1.87 -45.28
CA GLN A 506 29.03 1.87 -43.81
C GLN A 506 29.56 0.53 -43.29
N LEU A 507 29.20 -0.59 -43.94
CA LEU A 507 29.78 -1.91 -43.65
C LEU A 507 31.27 -1.99 -44.00
N LYS A 508 31.73 -1.31 -45.06
CA LYS A 508 33.16 -1.24 -45.45
C LYS A 508 33.99 -0.34 -44.53
N GLN A 509 33.47 0.79 -44.07
CA GLN A 509 34.20 1.69 -43.16
C GLN A 509 34.32 1.12 -41.73
N ALA A 510 33.40 0.26 -41.32
CA ALA A 510 33.44 -0.42 -40.02
C ALA A 510 34.29 -1.70 -40.01
N GLY A 511 34.87 -2.10 -41.14
CA GLY A 511 35.74 -3.27 -41.31
C GLY A 511 37.23 -2.96 -41.43
N LYS A 512 37.67 -1.75 -41.03
CA LYS A 512 39.08 -1.37 -40.90
C LYS A 512 39.49 -1.24 -39.43
#